data_AF-A0A3D9DKI7-F1
#
_entry.id   AF-A0A3D9DKI7-F1
#
_cell.length_a   1.000
_cell.length_b   1.000
_cell.length_c   1.000
_cell.angle_alpha   90.00
_cell.angle_beta   90.00
_cell.angle_gamma   90.00
#
_symmetry.space_group_name_H-M   'P 1'
#
loop_
_entity.id
_entity.type
_entity.pdbx_description
1 polymer ?
#
loop_
_entity_poly.entity_id
_entity_poly.type
_entity_poly.pdbx_seq_one_letter_code
_entity_poly.pdbx_strand_id
1 'polypeptide(L)'
;MTKLMLNTMKKITIFFLILSLESLYAQKGVGINTSAPQSLLDIRAKNTDTPENSAGILFPVVSRFSVADPVQNQNAMLVFLDNIGTGTAGFEGYYFWDDNKKLWQYIFQTKILGKNLFKTIASGSGFPVIASGDANINIWFKAPFTTLEAPDANYTLQNGDIIVGKTGRYSLFFTGGVYKNAGDLGATTTEVGVFINNGATPVLIAKSPLPSADNAKRSTNHTISDIITLTKGQRISVQTRRTNSCNTAVGPESVYSLTLSYLD
;
A
#
# COMPACT_ATOMS: atom_id res chain seq x y z
N MET A 1 -5.27 57.80 57.70
CA MET A 1 -5.46 56.77 56.66
C MET A 1 -6.47 55.75 57.18
N THR A 2 -7.73 55.91 56.76
CA THR A 2 -8.94 55.38 57.39
C THR A 2 -9.15 53.90 57.06
N LYS A 3 -9.76 53.13 57.97
CA LYS A 3 -10.04 51.68 57.86
C LYS A 3 -10.64 51.24 56.51
N LEU A 4 -11.36 52.15 55.84
CA LEU A 4 -11.89 51.98 54.48
C LEU A 4 -10.79 51.85 53.42
N MET A 5 -9.76 52.69 53.42
CA MET A 5 -8.65 52.64 52.46
C MET A 5 -7.83 51.35 52.62
N LEU A 6 -7.64 50.90 53.86
CA LEU A 6 -6.94 49.64 54.14
C LEU A 6 -7.71 48.42 53.58
N ASN A 7 -9.04 48.43 53.67
CA ASN A 7 -9.88 47.37 53.10
C ASN A 7 -9.89 47.39 51.56
N THR A 8 -9.89 48.58 50.94
CA THR A 8 -9.81 48.70 49.48
C THR A 8 -8.45 48.21 48.95
N MET A 9 -7.35 48.55 49.62
CA MET A 9 -6.01 48.05 49.25
C MET A 9 -5.88 46.53 49.40
N LYS A 10 -6.43 45.94 50.48
CA LYS A 10 -6.46 44.48 50.64
C LYS A 10 -7.22 43.77 49.52
N LYS A 11 -8.38 44.32 49.11
CA LYS A 11 -9.17 43.76 48.01
C LYS A 11 -8.43 43.83 46.67
N ILE A 12 -7.71 44.91 46.41
CA ILE A 12 -6.87 45.07 45.21
C ILE A 12 -5.70 44.07 45.24
N THR A 13 -5.02 43.89 46.38
CA THR A 13 -3.94 42.90 46.52
C THR A 13 -4.45 41.48 46.29
N ILE A 14 -5.62 41.14 46.82
CA ILE A 14 -6.25 39.81 46.61
C ILE A 14 -6.62 39.62 45.13
N PHE A 15 -7.13 40.65 44.45
CA PHE A 15 -7.46 40.59 43.03
C PHE A 15 -6.22 40.31 42.16
N PHE A 16 -5.09 40.99 42.41
CA PHE A 16 -3.83 40.71 41.71
C PHE A 16 -3.26 39.32 42.03
N LEU A 17 -3.41 38.84 43.26
CA LEU A 17 -3.01 37.49 43.65
C LEU A 17 -3.83 36.42 42.91
N ILE A 18 -5.15 36.64 42.75
CA ILE A 18 -6.03 35.74 41.99
C ILE A 18 -5.70 35.77 40.48
N LEU A 19 -5.41 36.94 39.90
CA LEU A 19 -4.95 37.02 38.50
C LEU A 19 -3.62 36.28 38.26
N SER A 20 -2.71 36.26 39.24
CA SER A 20 -1.43 35.57 39.11
C SER A 20 -1.54 34.03 39.18
N LEU A 21 -2.63 33.51 39.75
CA LEU A 21 -2.90 32.07 39.82
C LEU A 21 -3.35 31.50 38.47
N GLU A 22 -3.97 32.30 37.60
CA GLU A 22 -4.41 31.88 36.26
C GLU A 22 -3.23 31.73 35.27
N SER A 23 -2.16 32.50 35.46
CA SER A 23 -0.93 32.40 34.63
C SER A 23 -0.08 31.15 34.89
N LEU A 24 -0.40 30.34 35.91
CA LEU A 24 0.32 29.10 36.23
C LEU A 24 -0.13 27.89 35.40
N TYR A 25 -1.15 28.03 34.55
CA TYR A 25 -1.51 27.03 33.54
C TYR A 25 -0.83 27.33 32.19
N ALA A 26 0.49 27.56 32.20
CA ALA A 26 1.27 27.30 31.01
C ALA A 26 0.99 25.83 30.62
N GLN A 27 0.46 25.61 29.42
CA GLN A 27 -0.06 24.30 29.00
C GLN A 27 0.95 23.19 29.34
N LYS A 28 0.49 22.10 29.96
CA LYS A 28 1.31 20.92 30.35
C LYS A 28 2.11 20.30 29.19
N GLY A 29 1.84 20.70 27.95
CA GLY A 29 2.57 20.36 26.75
C GLY A 29 2.21 21.31 25.61
N VAL A 30 2.96 21.23 24.52
CA VAL A 30 2.68 21.94 23.27
C VAL A 30 1.78 21.07 22.42
N GLY A 31 0.54 21.52 22.21
CA GLY A 31 -0.39 20.89 21.28
C GLY A 31 -0.33 21.56 19.91
N ILE A 32 -0.10 20.78 18.86
CA ILE A 32 -0.33 21.21 17.47
C ILE A 32 -1.58 20.48 16.98
N ASN A 33 -2.60 21.25 16.57
CA ASN A 33 -3.95 20.76 16.23
C ASN A 33 -4.68 20.04 17.40
N THR A 34 -4.33 20.32 18.65
CA THR A 34 -5.07 19.88 19.84
C THR A 34 -4.97 20.92 20.95
N SER A 35 -6.07 21.19 21.65
CA SER A 35 -6.10 22.02 22.86
C SER A 35 -5.89 21.22 24.14
N ALA A 36 -5.83 19.89 24.04
CA ALA A 36 -5.66 18.97 25.16
C ALA A 36 -4.50 17.99 24.84
N PRO A 37 -3.25 18.46 24.84
CA PRO A 37 -2.10 17.61 24.53
C PRO A 37 -1.94 16.50 25.57
N GLN A 38 -1.69 15.27 25.10
CA GLN A 38 -1.46 14.10 25.95
C GLN A 38 0.03 13.82 26.22
N SER A 39 0.93 14.68 25.76
CA SER A 39 2.38 14.61 25.91
C SER A 39 3.00 16.01 25.92
N LEU A 40 4.31 16.12 26.22
CA LEU A 40 5.04 17.40 26.16
C LEU A 40 4.99 18.05 24.78
N LEU A 41 4.95 17.24 23.72
CA LEU A 41 4.63 17.64 22.36
C LEU A 41 3.61 16.64 21.82
N ASP A 42 2.39 17.10 21.52
CA ASP A 42 1.32 16.31 20.93
C ASP A 42 0.92 16.94 19.60
N ILE A 43 1.25 16.25 18.50
CA ILE A 43 0.94 16.71 17.15
C ILE A 43 -0.14 15.80 16.59
N ARG A 44 -1.35 16.33 16.44
CA ARG A 44 -2.48 15.60 15.86
C ARG A 44 -2.59 15.89 14.37
N ALA A 45 -2.91 14.85 13.60
CA ALA A 45 -3.32 15.03 12.22
C ALA A 45 -4.62 15.83 12.17
N LYS A 46 -4.71 16.78 11.23
CA LYS A 46 -5.96 17.53 11.02
C LYS A 46 -7.06 16.63 10.45
N ASN A 47 -6.68 15.65 9.64
CA ASN A 47 -7.55 14.60 9.12
C ASN A 47 -6.88 13.24 9.34
N THR A 48 -7.50 12.40 10.17
CA THR A 48 -6.94 11.09 10.55
C THR A 48 -7.06 10.04 9.44
N ASP A 49 -8.00 10.22 8.51
CA ASP A 49 -8.27 9.26 7.44
C ASP A 49 -7.46 9.58 6.19
N THR A 50 -7.24 10.88 5.92
CA THR A 50 -6.50 11.38 4.77
C THR A 50 -5.64 12.58 5.18
N PRO A 51 -4.39 12.35 5.63
CA PRO A 51 -3.50 13.43 6.03
C PRO A 51 -3.26 14.41 4.88
N GLU A 52 -3.27 15.71 5.17
CA GLU A 52 -2.91 16.74 4.19
C GLU A 52 -1.46 16.59 3.71
N ASN A 53 -1.12 17.15 2.56
CA ASN A 53 0.25 17.11 2.01
C ASN A 53 1.30 17.79 2.92
N SER A 54 0.88 18.65 3.85
CA SER A 54 1.71 19.24 4.89
C SER A 54 1.70 18.48 6.21
N ALA A 55 1.03 17.33 6.30
CA ALA A 55 0.98 16.52 7.51
C ALA A 55 2.34 15.83 7.71
N GLY A 56 3.05 16.15 8.80
CA GLY A 56 4.31 15.52 9.14
C GLY A 56 5.22 16.39 10.00
N ILE A 57 6.45 15.92 10.22
CA ILE A 57 7.53 16.62 10.92
C ILE A 57 8.79 16.49 10.08
N LEU A 58 9.46 17.60 9.79
CA LEU A 58 10.79 17.59 9.18
C LEU A 58 11.86 17.48 10.27
N PHE A 59 12.76 16.51 10.13
CA PHE A 59 13.97 16.39 10.94
C PHE A 59 15.16 17.00 10.21
N PRO A 60 16.24 17.40 10.91
CA PRO A 60 17.46 17.85 10.26
C PRO A 60 17.96 16.81 9.25
N VAL A 61 18.11 17.25 7.99
CA VAL A 61 18.70 16.44 6.92
C VAL A 61 20.21 16.71 6.90
N VAL A 62 21.01 15.65 6.92
CA VAL A 62 22.47 15.72 6.88
C VAL A 62 22.99 14.91 5.70
N SER A 63 24.03 15.42 5.04
CA SER A 63 24.67 14.69 3.93
C SER A 63 25.81 13.76 4.40
N ARG A 64 26.23 13.94 5.65
CA ARG A 64 27.26 13.18 6.36
C ARG A 64 27.12 13.39 7.87
N PHE A 65 27.58 12.46 8.69
CA PHE A 65 27.71 12.70 10.12
C PHE A 65 28.90 13.60 10.44
N SER A 66 28.83 14.33 11.54
CA SER A 66 29.94 15.13 12.06
C SER A 66 31.16 14.25 12.34
N VAL A 67 32.37 14.78 12.11
CA VAL A 67 33.63 14.12 12.48
C VAL A 67 33.80 14.07 14.00
N ALA A 68 33.27 15.08 14.70
CA ALA A 68 33.19 15.07 16.15
C ALA A 68 31.86 14.45 16.60
N ASP A 69 31.94 13.47 17.49
CA ASP A 69 30.78 12.81 18.06
C ASP A 69 29.94 13.79 18.90
N PRO A 70 28.59 13.70 18.84
CA PRO A 70 27.72 14.40 19.78
C PRO A 70 28.02 13.99 21.24
N VAL A 71 27.71 14.89 22.18
CA VAL A 71 27.92 14.63 23.62
C VAL A 71 26.68 14.03 24.28
N GLN A 72 26.79 13.68 25.56
CA GLN A 72 25.74 13.01 26.32
C GLN A 72 24.37 13.69 26.25
N ASN A 73 24.34 15.03 26.20
CA ASN A 73 23.11 15.80 26.14
C ASN A 73 22.40 15.71 24.77
N GLN A 74 23.04 15.14 23.75
CA GLN A 74 22.43 14.86 22.43
C GLN A 74 22.07 13.38 22.25
N ASN A 75 22.10 12.56 23.31
CA ASN A 75 21.63 11.18 23.22
C ASN A 75 20.17 11.14 22.72
N ALA A 76 19.88 10.21 21.81
CA ALA A 76 18.61 10.09 21.08
C ALA A 76 18.26 11.26 20.13
N MET A 77 19.20 12.13 19.78
CA MET A 77 19.03 13.12 18.70
C MET A 77 18.78 12.40 17.37
N LEU A 78 17.76 12.85 16.62
CA LEU A 78 17.30 12.24 15.37
C LEU A 78 17.65 13.10 14.16
N VAL A 79 18.19 12.48 13.12
CA VAL A 79 18.50 13.09 11.82
C VAL A 79 18.08 12.17 10.67
N PHE A 80 17.88 12.75 9.48
CA PHE A 80 17.78 11.98 8.23
C PHE A 80 19.11 12.10 7.47
N LEU A 81 19.77 10.98 7.20
CA LEU A 81 20.96 10.92 6.36
C LEU A 81 20.52 10.81 4.89
N ASP A 82 20.77 11.86 4.12
CA ASP A 82 20.69 11.85 2.66
C ASP A 82 22.09 11.55 2.11
N ASN A 83 22.32 10.30 1.70
CA ASN A 83 23.61 9.85 1.19
C ASN A 83 23.70 9.88 -0.35
N ILE A 84 22.69 10.43 -1.03
CA ILE A 84 22.62 10.43 -2.50
C ILE A 84 23.81 11.19 -3.07
N GLY A 85 24.63 10.51 -3.88
CA GLY A 85 25.73 11.12 -4.63
C GLY A 85 26.95 11.54 -3.82
N THR A 86 26.99 11.30 -2.50
CA THR A 86 28.14 11.71 -1.65
C THR A 86 29.17 10.61 -1.44
N GLY A 87 28.82 9.34 -1.71
CA GLY A 87 29.70 8.18 -1.50
C GLY A 87 30.03 7.91 -0.02
N THR A 88 29.30 8.54 0.91
CA THR A 88 29.50 8.37 2.36
C THR A 88 28.98 7.01 2.82
N ALA A 89 29.68 6.34 3.74
CA ALA A 89 29.24 5.08 4.33
C ALA A 89 27.96 5.27 5.15
N GLY A 90 26.97 4.41 4.93
CA GLY A 90 25.65 4.46 5.57
C GLY A 90 24.52 4.23 4.57
N PHE A 91 23.37 3.78 5.05
CA PHE A 91 22.15 3.70 4.23
C PHE A 91 21.42 5.04 4.32
N GLU A 92 20.73 5.44 3.26
CA GLU A 92 19.82 6.58 3.34
C GLU A 92 18.73 6.30 4.38
N GLY A 93 18.40 7.29 5.22
CA GLY A 93 17.26 7.19 6.12
C GLY A 93 17.49 7.78 7.51
N TYR A 94 16.65 7.38 8.46
CA TYR A 94 16.64 7.96 9.80
C TYR A 94 17.69 7.33 10.71
N TYR A 95 18.42 8.17 11.44
CA TYR A 95 19.41 7.78 12.43
C TYR A 95 19.20 8.50 13.75
N PHE A 96 19.44 7.80 14.86
CA PHE A 96 19.55 8.43 16.18
C PHE A 96 20.96 8.29 16.75
N TRP A 97 21.40 9.29 17.52
CA TRP A 97 22.66 9.21 18.27
C TRP A 97 22.49 8.31 19.50
N ASP A 98 23.32 7.27 19.62
CA ASP A 98 23.45 6.47 20.85
C ASP A 98 24.76 6.84 21.55
N ASP A 99 24.65 7.65 22.60
CA ASP A 99 25.80 8.14 23.35
C ASP A 99 26.55 7.04 24.12
N ASN A 100 25.86 5.96 24.50
CA ASN A 100 26.49 4.85 25.22
C ASN A 100 27.40 4.05 24.28
N LYS A 101 27.00 3.89 23.01
CA LYS A 101 27.81 3.21 22.00
C LYS A 101 28.74 4.15 21.23
N LYS A 102 28.59 5.47 21.38
CA LYS A 102 29.27 6.51 20.57
C LYS A 102 29.08 6.29 19.07
N LEU A 103 27.85 5.99 18.66
CA LEU A 103 27.54 5.65 17.27
C LEU A 103 26.16 6.17 16.85
N TRP A 104 26.08 6.61 15.60
CA TRP A 104 24.81 6.82 14.90
C TRP A 104 24.18 5.48 14.55
N GLN A 105 22.97 5.23 15.06
CA GLN A 105 22.22 4.00 14.80
C GLN A 105 21.10 4.22 13.81
N TYR A 106 21.11 3.40 12.77
CA TYR A 106 20.07 3.39 11.75
C TYR A 106 18.76 2.85 12.34
N ILE A 107 17.68 3.60 12.13
CA ILE A 107 16.33 3.15 12.48
C ILE A 107 15.85 2.22 11.37
N PHE A 108 15.90 0.93 11.64
CA PHE A 108 15.36 -0.09 10.75
C PHE A 108 14.06 -0.66 11.34
N GLN A 109 13.07 -0.90 10.48
CA GLN A 109 11.82 -1.52 10.91
C GLN A 109 12.01 -3.04 10.97
N THR A 110 11.99 -3.64 12.16
CA THR A 110 12.12 -5.11 12.30
C THR A 110 10.90 -5.87 11.77
N LYS A 111 9.73 -5.23 11.74
CA LYS A 111 8.46 -5.85 11.29
C LYS A 111 8.46 -6.26 9.81
N ILE A 112 9.43 -5.81 9.02
CA ILE A 112 9.55 -6.15 7.59
C ILE A 112 10.49 -7.34 7.32
N LEU A 113 11.22 -7.83 8.32
CA LEU A 113 12.28 -8.86 8.15
C LEU A 113 11.78 -10.21 7.62
N GLY A 114 10.47 -10.48 7.68
CA GLY A 114 9.85 -11.68 7.10
C GLY A 114 8.81 -11.37 6.01
N LYS A 115 8.73 -10.13 5.52
CA LYS A 115 7.74 -9.69 4.54
C LYS A 115 8.41 -9.47 3.19
N ASN A 116 7.81 -10.00 2.13
CA ASN A 116 8.25 -9.70 0.77
C ASN A 116 7.68 -8.34 0.35
N LEU A 117 8.45 -7.27 0.57
CA LEU A 117 8.04 -5.88 0.28
C LEU A 117 7.87 -5.58 -1.20
N PHE A 118 8.36 -6.45 -2.07
CA PHE A 118 8.34 -6.27 -3.51
C PHE A 118 7.20 -7.04 -4.18
N LYS A 119 6.43 -7.82 -3.42
CA LYS A 119 5.35 -8.66 -3.93
C LYS A 119 4.00 -7.97 -3.75
N THR A 120 3.29 -7.80 -4.85
CA THR A 120 1.88 -7.40 -4.89
C THR A 120 1.04 -8.59 -5.35
N ILE A 121 -0.06 -8.88 -4.66
CA ILE A 121 -0.99 -9.96 -5.01
C ILE A 121 -2.38 -9.37 -5.15
N ALA A 122 -3.03 -9.59 -6.29
CA ALA A 122 -4.46 -9.35 -6.44
C ALA A 122 -5.21 -10.66 -6.61
N SER A 123 -6.38 -10.75 -5.99
CA SER A 123 -7.24 -11.93 -6.10
C SER A 123 -8.72 -11.58 -6.24
N GLY A 124 -9.46 -12.48 -6.88
CA GLY A 124 -10.89 -12.33 -7.16
C GLY A 124 -11.52 -13.68 -7.50
N SER A 125 -12.84 -13.75 -7.53
CA SER A 125 -13.61 -14.99 -7.79
C SER A 125 -13.45 -15.54 -9.23
N GLY A 126 -12.66 -14.90 -10.07
CA GLY A 126 -12.48 -15.24 -11.48
C GLY A 126 -13.26 -14.29 -12.38
N PHE A 127 -13.88 -14.82 -13.42
CA PHE A 127 -14.63 -14.07 -14.44
C PHE A 127 -16.13 -14.39 -14.36
N PRO A 128 -17.01 -13.51 -14.89
CA PRO A 128 -18.44 -13.81 -14.99
C PRO A 128 -18.68 -15.12 -15.76
N VAL A 129 -19.69 -15.89 -15.33
CA VAL A 129 -20.08 -17.13 -16.03
C VAL A 129 -20.45 -16.79 -17.47
N ILE A 130 -19.78 -17.46 -18.42
CA ILE A 130 -20.01 -17.34 -19.86
C ILE A 130 -21.15 -18.29 -20.22
N ALA A 131 -22.30 -17.73 -20.61
CA ALA A 131 -23.47 -18.50 -21.03
C ALA A 131 -23.16 -19.39 -22.25
N SER A 132 -23.90 -20.49 -22.41
CA SER A 132 -23.79 -21.36 -23.59
C SER A 132 -24.16 -20.62 -24.89
N GLY A 133 -23.77 -21.19 -26.03
CA GLY A 133 -24.07 -20.64 -27.36
C GLY A 133 -22.96 -19.80 -28.00
N ASP A 134 -23.16 -19.49 -29.29
CA ASP A 134 -22.08 -19.03 -30.16
C ASP A 134 -21.77 -17.53 -30.04
N ALA A 135 -22.72 -16.74 -29.52
CA ALA A 135 -22.55 -15.30 -29.33
C ALA A 135 -21.38 -14.94 -28.40
N ASN A 136 -20.93 -15.86 -27.55
CA ASN A 136 -19.84 -15.64 -26.58
C ASN A 136 -18.50 -16.23 -27.03
N ILE A 137 -18.38 -16.70 -28.28
CA ILE A 137 -17.14 -17.26 -28.81
C ILE A 137 -16.15 -16.12 -29.10
N ASN A 138 -14.90 -16.31 -28.71
CA ASN A 138 -13.81 -15.36 -28.90
C ASN A 138 -14.01 -14.00 -28.20
N ILE A 139 -15.01 -13.86 -27.33
CA ILE A 139 -15.26 -12.67 -26.51
C ILE A 139 -14.51 -12.80 -25.18
N TRP A 140 -13.78 -11.75 -24.81
CA TRP A 140 -13.07 -11.67 -23.55
C TRP A 140 -13.98 -11.20 -22.40
N PHE A 141 -13.97 -11.94 -21.31
CA PHE A 141 -14.69 -11.63 -20.08
C PHE A 141 -13.69 -11.28 -18.99
N LYS A 142 -13.78 -10.05 -18.50
CA LYS A 142 -12.89 -9.54 -17.45
C LYS A 142 -13.09 -10.27 -16.13
N ALA A 143 -11.99 -10.62 -15.47
CA ALA A 143 -11.96 -11.12 -14.11
C ALA A 143 -11.75 -9.96 -13.12
N PRO A 144 -12.79 -9.48 -12.39
CA PRO A 144 -12.60 -8.39 -11.45
C PRO A 144 -11.85 -8.86 -10.19
N PHE A 145 -10.68 -8.28 -9.94
CA PHE A 145 -10.01 -8.43 -8.65
C PHE A 145 -10.70 -7.60 -7.57
N THR A 146 -10.93 -8.20 -6.41
CA THR A 146 -11.61 -7.56 -5.28
C THR A 146 -10.71 -7.35 -4.07
N THR A 147 -9.58 -8.06 -4.03
CA THR A 147 -8.61 -8.02 -2.93
C THR A 147 -7.23 -7.68 -3.48
N LEU A 148 -6.50 -6.80 -2.79
CA LEU A 148 -5.12 -6.43 -3.10
C LEU A 148 -4.28 -6.46 -1.83
N GLU A 149 -3.24 -7.28 -1.84
CA GLU A 149 -2.18 -7.28 -0.83
C GLU A 149 -0.93 -6.67 -1.49
N ALA A 150 -0.66 -5.40 -1.18
CA ALA A 150 0.50 -4.66 -1.68
C ALA A 150 1.21 -3.97 -0.51
N PRO A 151 2.45 -4.36 -0.18
CA PRO A 151 3.26 -3.65 0.82
C PRO A 151 3.54 -2.20 0.41
N ASP A 152 3.61 -1.94 -0.89
CA ASP A 152 3.74 -0.61 -1.46
C ASP A 152 2.35 0.01 -1.67
N ALA A 153 2.08 1.10 -0.94
CA ALA A 153 0.81 1.81 -0.98
C ALA A 153 0.49 2.48 -2.32
N ASN A 154 1.44 2.54 -3.26
CA ASN A 154 1.20 3.11 -4.59
C ASN A 154 0.38 2.18 -5.50
N TYR A 155 0.26 0.89 -5.18
CA TYR A 155 -0.61 -0.02 -5.91
C TYR A 155 -2.04 0.12 -5.41
N THR A 156 -2.99 0.21 -6.33
CA THR A 156 -4.41 0.32 -6.00
C THR A 156 -5.24 -0.61 -6.88
N LEU A 157 -6.48 -0.88 -6.46
CA LEU A 157 -7.47 -1.52 -7.32
C LEU A 157 -8.42 -0.45 -7.85
N GLN A 158 -8.72 -0.53 -9.15
CA GLN A 158 -9.73 0.30 -9.78
C GLN A 158 -10.55 -0.54 -10.73
N ASN A 159 -11.87 -0.64 -10.50
CA ASN A 159 -12.81 -1.38 -11.34
C ASN A 159 -12.38 -2.83 -11.64
N GLY A 160 -11.71 -3.50 -10.69
CA GLY A 160 -11.22 -4.86 -10.84
C GLY A 160 -9.87 -5.01 -11.52
N ASP A 161 -9.19 -3.92 -11.89
CA ASP A 161 -7.81 -3.92 -12.40
C ASP A 161 -6.82 -3.51 -11.31
N ILE A 162 -5.58 -4.00 -11.43
CA ILE A 162 -4.46 -3.50 -10.63
C ILE A 162 -3.92 -2.24 -11.30
N ILE A 163 -3.81 -1.15 -10.56
CA ILE A 163 -3.06 0.05 -10.98
C ILE A 163 -1.62 -0.08 -10.50
N VAL A 164 -0.69 -0.03 -11.45
CA VAL A 164 0.73 -0.22 -11.20
C VAL A 164 1.29 0.95 -10.38
N GLY A 165 1.90 0.65 -9.23
CA GLY A 165 2.43 1.66 -8.31
C GLY A 165 3.81 2.21 -8.68
N LYS A 166 4.62 1.45 -9.42
CA LYS A 166 6.02 1.79 -9.76
C LYS A 166 6.33 1.52 -11.23
N THR A 167 7.29 2.26 -11.79
CA THR A 167 7.82 1.99 -13.13
C THR A 167 9.00 1.04 -12.98
N GLY A 168 9.06 -0.01 -13.79
CA GLY A 168 10.17 -0.96 -13.77
C GLY A 168 9.80 -2.32 -14.34
N ARG A 169 10.65 -3.32 -14.08
CA ARG A 169 10.46 -4.71 -14.46
C ARG A 169 9.81 -5.51 -13.34
N TYR A 170 8.98 -6.46 -13.75
CA TYR A 170 8.17 -7.27 -12.86
C TYR A 170 8.24 -8.73 -13.25
N SER A 171 8.48 -9.62 -12.29
CA SER A 171 8.10 -11.01 -12.42
C SER A 171 6.59 -11.11 -12.20
N LEU A 172 5.85 -11.47 -13.25
CA LEU A 172 4.42 -11.67 -13.24
C LEU A 172 4.13 -13.17 -13.16
N PHE A 173 3.26 -13.56 -12.24
CA PHE A 173 2.72 -14.90 -12.16
C PHE A 173 1.20 -14.84 -11.99
N PHE A 174 0.47 -15.57 -12.82
CA PHE A 174 -0.99 -15.70 -12.73
C PHE A 174 -1.38 -17.18 -12.61
N THR A 175 -2.43 -17.45 -11.85
CA THR A 175 -3.13 -18.74 -11.88
C THR A 175 -4.64 -18.57 -11.76
N GLY A 176 -5.39 -19.43 -12.45
CA GLY A 176 -6.85 -19.48 -12.39
C GLY A 176 -7.43 -20.67 -13.12
N GLY A 177 -8.49 -21.25 -12.57
CA GLY A 177 -9.17 -22.43 -13.11
C GLY A 177 -10.43 -22.06 -13.89
N VAL A 178 -10.72 -22.85 -14.92
CA VAL A 178 -11.95 -22.72 -15.72
C VAL A 178 -12.64 -24.08 -15.74
N TYR A 179 -13.96 -24.10 -15.55
CA TYR A 179 -14.78 -25.29 -15.72
C TYR A 179 -15.81 -25.13 -16.81
N LYS A 180 -16.35 -26.27 -17.23
CA LYS A 180 -17.65 -26.37 -17.89
C LYS A 180 -18.46 -27.51 -17.28
N ASN A 181 -19.78 -27.38 -17.35
CA ASN A 181 -20.71 -28.34 -16.75
C ASN A 181 -20.84 -29.62 -17.59
N ALA A 182 -21.30 -30.69 -16.95
CA ALA A 182 -21.68 -31.93 -17.61
C ALA A 182 -22.79 -31.69 -18.65
N GLY A 183 -22.84 -32.51 -19.70
CA GLY A 183 -23.74 -32.35 -20.85
C GLY A 183 -23.14 -31.57 -22.02
N ASP A 184 -21.83 -31.26 -22.00
CA ASP A 184 -21.14 -30.62 -23.12
C ASP A 184 -20.35 -31.65 -23.95
N LEU A 185 -20.85 -31.99 -25.12
CA LEU A 185 -20.25 -33.00 -25.99
C LEU A 185 -19.04 -32.47 -26.77
N GLY A 186 -18.89 -31.14 -26.87
CA GLY A 186 -17.80 -30.50 -27.59
C GLY A 186 -16.57 -30.27 -26.72
N ALA A 187 -15.37 -30.46 -27.27
CA ALA A 187 -14.15 -29.90 -26.69
C ALA A 187 -14.04 -28.41 -27.06
N THR A 188 -13.44 -27.60 -26.19
CA THR A 188 -13.13 -26.19 -26.47
C THR A 188 -11.72 -25.89 -25.98
N THR A 189 -11.10 -24.85 -26.53
CA THR A 189 -9.96 -24.20 -25.87
C THR A 189 -10.46 -23.02 -25.05
N THR A 190 -9.95 -22.90 -23.84
CA THR A 190 -10.11 -21.72 -23.00
C THR A 190 -8.81 -20.95 -23.04
N GLU A 191 -8.88 -19.64 -23.02
CA GLU A 191 -7.72 -18.76 -23.02
C GLU A 191 -7.86 -17.75 -21.90
N VAL A 192 -6.78 -17.50 -21.17
CA VAL A 192 -6.67 -16.43 -20.19
C VAL A 192 -5.59 -15.47 -20.64
N GLY A 193 -5.91 -14.19 -20.73
CA GLY A 193 -5.03 -13.14 -21.19
C GLY A 193 -4.77 -12.10 -20.10
N VAL A 194 -3.53 -11.64 -20.00
CA VAL A 194 -3.15 -10.43 -19.27
C VAL A 194 -3.14 -9.26 -20.25
N PHE A 195 -3.85 -8.20 -19.92
CA PHE A 195 -3.98 -6.98 -20.72
C PHE A 195 -3.38 -5.81 -19.97
N ILE A 196 -2.69 -4.94 -20.69
CA ILE A 196 -2.22 -3.66 -20.17
C ILE A 196 -3.12 -2.56 -20.71
N ASN A 197 -3.64 -1.74 -19.81
CA ASN A 197 -4.64 -0.72 -20.08
C ASN A 197 -5.86 -1.33 -20.80
N ASN A 198 -6.40 -0.63 -21.79
CA ASN A 198 -7.52 -1.07 -22.61
C ASN A 198 -7.05 -1.68 -23.95
N GLY A 199 -5.93 -2.40 -23.94
CA GLY A 199 -5.41 -3.05 -25.15
C GLY A 199 -6.42 -4.03 -25.75
N ALA A 200 -6.50 -4.07 -27.09
CA ALA A 200 -7.41 -5.00 -27.80
C ALA A 200 -6.93 -6.46 -27.75
N THR A 201 -5.65 -6.68 -27.51
CA THR A 201 -5.01 -8.00 -27.43
C THR A 201 -4.24 -8.14 -26.11
N PRO A 202 -4.17 -9.36 -25.55
CA PRO A 202 -3.39 -9.58 -24.35
C PRO A 202 -1.89 -9.46 -24.65
N VAL A 203 -1.13 -8.95 -23.69
CA VAL A 203 0.35 -8.95 -23.74
C VAL A 203 0.93 -10.31 -23.39
N LEU A 204 0.22 -11.10 -22.56
CA LEU A 204 0.56 -12.47 -22.20
C LEU A 204 -0.70 -13.33 -22.27
N ILE A 205 -0.59 -14.56 -22.76
CA ILE A 205 -1.75 -15.44 -22.94
C ILE A 205 -1.41 -16.88 -22.55
N ALA A 206 -2.27 -17.50 -21.76
CA ALA A 206 -2.30 -18.94 -21.53
C ALA A 206 -3.47 -19.55 -22.31
N LYS A 207 -3.24 -20.74 -22.86
CA LYS A 207 -4.24 -21.52 -23.60
C LYS A 207 -4.28 -22.92 -23.01
N SER A 208 -5.45 -23.37 -22.62
CA SER A 208 -5.64 -24.72 -22.11
C SER A 208 -6.85 -25.38 -22.76
N PRO A 209 -6.70 -26.61 -23.28
CA PRO A 209 -7.83 -27.38 -23.76
C PRO A 209 -8.75 -27.73 -22.59
N LEU A 210 -10.05 -27.68 -22.85
CA LEU A 210 -11.11 -28.11 -21.94
C LEU A 210 -11.89 -29.24 -22.64
N PRO A 211 -11.59 -30.52 -22.32
CA PRO A 211 -12.13 -31.68 -23.04
C PRO A 211 -13.64 -31.79 -22.87
N SER A 212 -14.32 -32.55 -23.72
CA SER A 212 -15.77 -32.80 -23.60
C SER A 212 -16.16 -33.20 -22.16
N ALA A 213 -17.25 -32.61 -21.70
CA ALA A 213 -17.85 -32.84 -20.39
C ALA A 213 -19.17 -33.61 -20.60
N ASP A 214 -19.08 -34.80 -21.17
CA ASP A 214 -20.22 -35.65 -21.56
C ASP A 214 -21.05 -36.09 -20.35
N ASN A 215 -20.39 -36.65 -19.34
CA ASN A 215 -21.04 -37.27 -18.17
C ASN A 215 -20.64 -36.62 -16.84
N ALA A 216 -19.64 -35.75 -16.85
CA ALA A 216 -19.11 -35.11 -15.65
C ALA A 216 -18.59 -33.71 -15.95
N LYS A 217 -18.65 -32.84 -14.94
CA LYS A 217 -17.99 -31.53 -14.97
C LYS A 217 -16.51 -31.71 -15.28
N ARG A 218 -15.96 -30.88 -16.16
CA ARG A 218 -14.53 -30.84 -16.48
C ARG A 218 -13.97 -29.48 -16.15
N SER A 219 -12.72 -29.45 -15.72
CA SER A 219 -11.99 -28.22 -15.46
C SER A 219 -10.57 -28.31 -15.98
N THR A 220 -9.97 -27.14 -16.16
CA THR A 220 -8.57 -26.96 -16.52
C THR A 220 -8.02 -25.74 -15.80
N ASN A 221 -6.72 -25.73 -15.55
CA ASN A 221 -6.04 -24.59 -14.96
C ASN A 221 -5.25 -23.82 -16.02
N HIS A 222 -5.13 -22.52 -15.78
CA HIS A 222 -4.29 -21.60 -16.53
C HIS A 222 -3.20 -21.08 -15.63
N THR A 223 -1.99 -21.01 -16.18
CA THR A 223 -0.84 -20.40 -15.53
C THR A 223 -0.14 -19.51 -16.54
N ILE A 224 0.20 -18.28 -16.13
CA ILE A 224 1.05 -17.39 -16.92
C ILE A 224 2.22 -17.01 -16.03
N SER A 225 3.44 -17.07 -16.55
CA SER A 225 4.65 -16.66 -15.85
C SER A 225 5.59 -15.99 -16.84
N ASP A 226 5.93 -14.72 -16.61
CA ASP A 226 6.87 -13.99 -17.46
C ASP A 226 7.50 -12.80 -16.72
N ILE A 227 8.51 -12.18 -17.30
CA ILE A 227 9.04 -10.88 -16.87
C ILE A 227 8.57 -9.81 -17.84
N ILE A 228 7.83 -8.82 -17.33
CA ILE A 228 7.31 -7.71 -18.13
C ILE A 228 7.78 -6.36 -17.60
N THR A 229 7.80 -5.36 -18.48
CA THR A 229 8.06 -3.97 -18.09
C THR A 229 6.74 -3.23 -17.96
N LEU A 230 6.55 -2.53 -16.84
CA LEU A 230 5.35 -1.76 -16.56
C LEU A 230 5.73 -0.33 -16.17
N THR A 231 4.82 0.60 -16.45
CA THR A 231 4.94 2.01 -16.06
C THR A 231 3.93 2.32 -14.97
N LYS A 232 4.32 3.14 -13.99
CA LYS A 232 3.42 3.65 -12.96
C LYS A 232 2.13 4.22 -13.58
N GLY A 233 1.00 3.83 -13.01
CA GLY A 233 -0.34 4.24 -13.46
C GLY A 233 -0.95 3.36 -14.56
N GLN A 234 -0.20 2.43 -15.16
CA GLN A 234 -0.78 1.46 -16.07
C GLN A 234 -1.77 0.55 -15.34
N ARG A 235 -2.80 0.10 -16.06
CA ARG A 235 -3.79 -0.85 -15.54
C ARG A 235 -3.46 -2.25 -16.00
N ILE A 236 -3.51 -3.23 -15.11
CA ILE A 236 -3.39 -4.64 -15.47
C ILE A 236 -4.75 -5.30 -15.29
N SER A 237 -5.26 -5.87 -16.38
CA SER A 237 -6.51 -6.60 -16.42
C SER A 237 -6.24 -8.07 -16.75
N VAL A 238 -7.01 -8.97 -16.16
CA VAL A 238 -7.03 -10.39 -16.56
C VAL A 238 -8.40 -10.68 -17.16
N GLN A 239 -8.42 -11.33 -18.31
CA GLN A 239 -9.66 -11.68 -18.99
C GLN A 239 -9.61 -13.12 -19.50
N THR A 240 -10.76 -13.77 -19.55
CA THR A 240 -10.91 -15.16 -19.96
C THR A 240 -11.85 -15.25 -21.14
N ARG A 241 -11.58 -16.16 -22.08
CA ARG A 241 -12.50 -16.51 -23.16
C ARG A 241 -12.50 -17.99 -23.49
N ARG A 242 -13.47 -18.39 -24.29
CA ARG A 242 -13.46 -19.67 -25.03
C ARG A 242 -13.40 -19.42 -26.53
N THR A 243 -12.80 -20.34 -27.27
CA THR A 243 -12.59 -20.21 -28.72
C THR A 243 -13.57 -21.00 -29.57
N ASN A 244 -14.38 -21.87 -28.96
CA ASN A 244 -15.36 -22.72 -29.64
C ASN A 244 -16.71 -22.67 -28.93
N SER A 245 -17.74 -23.14 -29.62
CA SER A 245 -19.07 -23.34 -29.06
C SER A 245 -19.04 -24.27 -27.85
N CYS A 246 -19.90 -24.00 -26.88
CA CYS A 246 -20.17 -24.89 -25.75
C CYS A 246 -21.67 -25.00 -25.57
N ASN A 247 -22.14 -26.23 -25.34
CA ASN A 247 -23.55 -26.51 -25.05
C ASN A 247 -23.91 -26.10 -23.62
N THR A 248 -22.92 -26.03 -22.72
CA THR A 248 -23.11 -25.61 -21.33
C THR A 248 -22.36 -24.32 -21.01
N ALA A 249 -22.68 -23.74 -19.85
CA ALA A 249 -21.99 -22.56 -19.35
C ALA A 249 -20.55 -22.87 -18.94
N VAL A 250 -19.66 -21.91 -19.15
CA VAL A 250 -18.24 -21.94 -18.76
C VAL A 250 -18.03 -20.95 -17.64
N GLY A 251 -17.41 -21.35 -16.54
CA GLY A 251 -17.24 -20.51 -15.35
C GLY A 251 -15.88 -20.66 -14.67
N PRO A 252 -15.60 -19.84 -13.66
CA PRO A 252 -14.36 -19.95 -12.89
C PRO A 252 -14.40 -21.15 -11.96
N GLU A 253 -13.36 -21.99 -11.99
CA GLU A 253 -13.23 -23.15 -11.10
C GLU A 253 -12.49 -22.82 -9.80
N SER A 254 -11.63 -21.83 -9.86
CA SER A 254 -10.83 -21.40 -8.71
C SER A 254 -10.73 -19.88 -8.67
N VAL A 255 -10.27 -19.39 -7.52
CA VAL A 255 -9.89 -17.99 -7.35
C VAL A 255 -8.80 -17.63 -8.37
N TYR A 256 -8.99 -16.51 -9.06
CA TYR A 256 -7.97 -15.95 -9.92
C TYR A 256 -7.00 -15.17 -9.05
N SER A 257 -5.71 -15.44 -9.22
CA SER A 257 -4.65 -14.78 -8.48
C SER A 257 -3.59 -14.28 -9.44
N LEU A 258 -3.24 -13.00 -9.32
CA LEU A 258 -2.17 -12.36 -10.06
C LEU A 258 -1.14 -11.82 -9.06
N THR A 259 0.09 -12.30 -9.18
CA THR A 259 1.24 -11.86 -8.39
C THR A 259 2.18 -11.05 -9.27
N LEU A 260 2.59 -9.89 -8.78
CA LEU A 260 3.62 -9.04 -9.36
C LEU A 260 4.76 -8.93 -8.35
N SER A 261 5.97 -9.30 -8.73
CA SER A 261 7.17 -9.07 -7.92
C SER A 261 8.05 -8.04 -8.63
N TYR A 262 8.21 -6.86 -8.04
CA TYR A 262 9.07 -5.81 -8.57
C TYR A 262 10.54 -6.22 -8.53
N LEU A 263 11.27 -5.97 -9.61
CA LEU A 263 12.67 -6.38 -9.77
C LEU A 263 13.61 -5.17 -9.74
N ASP A 264 13.40 -4.20 -10.63
CA ASP A 264 14.20 -2.98 -10.80
C ASP A 264 13.50 -1.92 -11.65
#